data_AF-A0A978U8T7-F1
#
_entry.id   AF-A0A978U8T7-F1
#
_cell.length_a   1.000
_cell.length_b   1.000
_cell.length_c   1.000
_cell.angle_alpha   90.00
_cell.angle_beta   90.00
_cell.angle_gamma   90.00
#
_symmetry.space_group_name_H-M   'P 1'
#
loop_
_entity.id
_entity.type
_entity.pdbx_description
1 polymer ?
#
loop_
_entity_poly.entity_id
_entity_poly.type
_entity_poly.pdbx_seq_one_letter_code
_entity_poly.pdbx_strand_id
1 'polypeptide(L)'
;MGDGLFGNPITNSTLKGLPDYAFENNIESKDRARVALNMKNAEEKSMRAVQYLQDMKEQCDGDLGGTLCLLYNATGNPIRYVTHYDWGNGHPGPTPYPMEIANGQWAAFLHVPLSRDKPYATGPLCIVERIQEELIVIGWCHGTTLLIK
;
A
#
# COMPACT_ATOMS: atom_id res chain seq x y z
N MET A 1 4.08 -17.33 -1.04
CA MET A 1 4.42 -15.98 -0.55
C MET A 1 3.20 -15.40 0.14
N GLY A 2 3.36 -14.65 1.22
CA GLY A 2 2.23 -14.00 1.91
C GLY A 2 1.65 -12.85 1.10
N ASP A 3 0.44 -12.39 1.44
CA ASP A 3 -0.39 -11.44 0.68
C ASP A 3 0.18 -10.00 0.58
N GLY A 4 1.44 -9.77 0.98
CA GLY A 4 2.08 -8.45 0.94
C GLY A 4 1.49 -7.44 1.93
N LEU A 5 0.69 -7.87 2.91
CA LEU A 5 0.04 -7.01 3.91
C LEU A 5 0.73 -7.12 5.27
N PHE A 6 0.97 -5.98 5.90
CA PHE A 6 1.73 -5.88 7.16
C PHE A 6 1.05 -4.96 8.17
N GLY A 7 1.05 -5.41 9.42
CA GLY A 7 0.44 -4.70 10.55
C GLY A 7 -1.02 -5.07 10.78
N ASN A 8 -1.50 -4.73 11.97
CA ASN A 8 -2.86 -4.99 12.39
C ASN A 8 -3.80 -3.85 11.96
N PRO A 9 -5.05 -4.15 11.53
CA PRO A 9 -6.05 -3.12 11.26
C PRO A 9 -6.35 -2.26 12.48
N ILE A 10 -6.42 -0.94 12.27
CA ILE A 10 -6.86 0.05 13.26
C ILE A 10 -8.35 0.29 13.06
N THR A 11 -9.12 -0.30 13.97
CA THR A 11 -10.58 -0.31 13.98
C THR A 11 -11.13 0.47 15.18
N ASN A 12 -12.45 0.62 15.27
CA ASN A 12 -13.09 1.19 16.46
C ASN A 12 -12.71 0.44 17.74
N SER A 13 -12.58 -0.89 17.68
CA SER A 13 -12.14 -1.69 18.81
C SER A 13 -10.71 -1.35 19.23
N THR A 14 -9.81 -1.12 18.28
CA THR A 14 -8.44 -0.66 18.54
C THR A 14 -8.46 0.69 19.26
N LEU A 15 -9.29 1.63 18.79
CA LEU A 15 -9.43 2.94 19.41
C LEU A 15 -10.03 2.85 20.82
N LYS A 16 -11.03 2.00 21.03
CA LYS A 16 -11.61 1.77 22.37
C LYS A 16 -10.60 1.26 23.41
N GLY A 17 -9.50 0.65 22.96
CA GLY A 17 -8.38 0.27 23.83
C GLY A 17 -7.47 1.44 24.24
N LEU A 18 -7.60 2.62 23.60
CA LEU A 18 -6.81 3.81 23.92
C LEU A 18 -7.53 4.68 24.96
N PRO A 19 -6.79 5.30 25.90
CA PRO A 19 -7.38 6.11 26.97
C PRO A 19 -8.20 7.28 26.43
N ASP A 20 -7.78 7.89 25.33
CA ASP A 20 -8.43 9.05 24.71
C ASP A 20 -9.80 8.72 24.09
N TYR A 21 -10.08 7.44 23.80
CA TYR A 21 -11.27 7.00 23.08
C TYR A 21 -12.10 5.95 23.86
N ALA A 22 -11.64 5.51 25.03
CA ALA A 22 -12.28 4.45 25.81
C ALA A 22 -13.78 4.71 26.07
N PHE A 23 -14.12 5.97 26.39
CA PHE A 23 -15.50 6.41 26.66
C PHE A 23 -16.19 7.09 25.48
N GLU A 24 -15.51 7.21 24.33
CA GLU A 24 -16.07 7.90 23.15
C GLU A 24 -17.09 7.02 22.44
N ASN A 25 -18.35 7.43 22.41
CA ASN A 25 -19.42 6.63 21.81
C ASN A 25 -19.47 6.78 20.29
N ASN A 26 -18.93 7.87 19.75
CA ASN A 26 -18.95 8.18 18.33
C ASN A 26 -17.54 8.26 17.76
N ILE A 27 -16.95 7.10 17.47
CA ILE A 27 -15.65 7.02 16.79
C ILE A 27 -15.87 7.17 15.28
N GLU A 28 -15.37 8.28 14.72
CA GLU A 28 -15.48 8.58 13.30
C GLU A 28 -14.28 8.08 12.50
N SER A 29 -14.39 8.13 11.16
CA SER A 29 -13.28 7.77 10.27
C SER A 29 -12.04 8.62 10.51
N LYS A 30 -12.21 9.92 10.75
CA LYS A 30 -11.10 10.86 11.02
C LYS A 30 -10.29 10.47 12.25
N ASP A 31 -10.93 9.89 13.26
CA ASP A 31 -10.25 9.43 14.48
C ASP A 31 -9.39 8.21 14.18
N ARG A 32 -9.96 7.23 13.46
CA ARG A 32 -9.23 6.05 12.99
C ARG A 32 -8.06 6.42 12.07
N ALA A 33 -8.25 7.41 11.20
CA ALA A 33 -7.23 7.94 10.30
C ALA A 33 -6.08 8.58 11.08
N ARG A 34 -6.40 9.42 12.08
CA ARG A 34 -5.43 10.08 12.94
C ARG A 34 -4.60 9.08 13.75
N VAL A 35 -5.25 8.10 14.37
CA VAL A 35 -4.56 7.04 15.11
C VAL A 35 -3.69 6.20 14.18
N ALA A 36 -4.19 5.87 12.97
CA ALA A 36 -3.38 5.18 11.98
C ALA A 36 -2.14 5.96 11.55
N LEU A 37 -2.25 7.26 11.31
CA LEU A 37 -1.10 8.09 10.97
C LEU A 37 -0.06 8.10 12.09
N ASN A 38 -0.50 8.24 13.35
CA ASN A 38 0.39 8.21 14.52
C ASN A 38 1.06 6.85 14.73
N MET A 39 0.38 5.76 14.40
CA MET A 39 0.88 4.40 14.55
C MET A 39 1.58 3.86 13.30
N LYS A 40 1.91 4.71 12.31
CA LYS A 40 2.50 4.28 11.01
C LYS A 40 3.76 3.42 11.15
N ASN A 41 4.61 3.75 12.12
CA ASN A 41 5.88 3.04 12.39
C ASN A 41 5.82 2.12 13.62
N ALA A 42 4.64 1.96 14.24
CA ALA A 42 4.48 1.09 15.40
C ALA A 42 4.65 -0.39 15.02
N GLU A 43 5.05 -1.23 15.98
CA GLU A 43 5.13 -2.70 15.82
C GLU A 43 6.06 -3.17 14.69
N GLU A 44 7.04 -2.34 14.30
CA GLU A 44 8.03 -2.66 13.25
C GLU A 44 7.43 -3.01 11.89
N LYS A 45 6.13 -2.75 11.68
CA LYS A 45 5.38 -3.16 10.49
C LYS A 45 5.93 -2.54 9.20
N SER A 46 6.48 -1.32 9.30
CA SER A 46 7.16 -0.66 8.17
C SER A 46 8.48 -1.36 7.83
N MET A 47 9.27 -1.80 8.82
CA MET A 47 10.50 -2.55 8.59
C MET A 47 10.21 -3.91 7.95
N ARG A 48 9.16 -4.61 8.41
CA ARG A 48 8.73 -5.88 7.82
C ARG A 48 8.29 -5.73 6.37
N ALA A 49 7.55 -4.67 6.05
CA ALA A 49 7.11 -4.39 4.68
C ALA A 49 8.30 -4.04 3.76
N VAL A 50 9.27 -3.26 4.26
CA VAL A 50 10.51 -2.94 3.53
C VAL A 50 11.36 -4.20 3.32
N GLN A 51 11.53 -5.03 4.35
CA GLN A 51 12.30 -6.28 4.24
C GLN A 51 11.67 -7.20 3.20
N TYR A 52 10.35 -7.38 3.23
CA TYR A 52 9.64 -8.19 2.24
C TYR A 52 9.83 -7.68 0.81
N LEU A 53 9.87 -6.35 0.60
CA LEU A 53 10.19 -5.75 -0.70
C LEU A 53 11.64 -6.01 -1.12
N GLN A 54 12.58 -5.97 -0.18
CA GLN A 54 13.99 -6.30 -0.45
C GLN A 54 14.14 -7.77 -0.84
N ASP A 55 13.54 -8.68 -0.08
CA ASP A 55 13.54 -10.12 -0.38
C ASP A 55 12.90 -10.41 -1.74
N MET A 56 11.84 -9.67 -2.10
CA MET A 56 11.18 -9.79 -3.41
C MET A 56 12.06 -9.25 -4.54
N LYS A 57 12.80 -8.15 -4.30
CA LYS A 57 13.75 -7.61 -5.28
C LYS A 57 14.89 -8.59 -5.54
N GLU A 58 15.43 -9.23 -4.52
CA GLU A 58 16.48 -10.24 -4.66
C GLU A 58 16.01 -11.46 -5.45
N GLN A 59 14.76 -11.90 -5.22
CA GLN A 59 14.15 -13.01 -5.96
C GLN A 59 13.83 -12.65 -7.42
N CYS A 60 13.55 -11.37 -7.71
CA CYS A 60 13.41 -10.86 -9.06
C CYS A 60 14.76 -10.51 -9.68
N ASP A 61 15.68 -11.49 -9.69
CA ASP A 61 16.86 -11.61 -10.55
C ASP A 61 17.65 -10.31 -10.82
N GLY A 62 17.80 -9.46 -9.80
CA GLY A 62 18.75 -8.34 -9.66
C GLY A 62 18.68 -7.16 -10.65
N ASP A 63 18.23 -7.38 -11.88
CA ASP A 63 18.50 -6.56 -13.07
C ASP A 63 17.24 -6.17 -13.85
N LEU A 64 16.08 -6.76 -13.56
CA LEU A 64 14.81 -6.25 -14.06
C LEU A 64 14.41 -5.10 -13.16
N GLY A 65 14.62 -3.86 -13.62
CA GLY A 65 14.28 -2.62 -12.91
C GLY A 65 12.78 -2.51 -12.59
N GLY A 66 12.33 -3.19 -11.54
CA GLY A 66 10.97 -3.13 -11.03
C GLY A 66 10.78 -1.96 -10.06
N THR A 67 9.56 -1.42 -10.02
CA THR A 67 9.18 -0.40 -9.03
C THR A 67 8.68 -1.08 -7.77
N LEU A 68 9.42 -0.89 -6.67
CA LEU A 68 9.00 -1.29 -5.34
C LEU A 68 7.91 -0.35 -4.86
N CYS A 69 6.72 -0.90 -4.60
CA CYS A 69 5.56 -0.13 -4.20
C CYS A 69 5.25 -0.43 -2.75
N LEU A 70 5.24 0.62 -1.93
CA LEU A 70 4.92 0.56 -0.52
C LEU A 70 3.79 1.56 -0.23
N LEU A 71 2.64 1.05 0.21
CA LEU A 71 1.44 1.84 0.45
C LEU A 71 0.99 1.69 1.90
N TYR A 72 0.72 2.80 2.58
CA TYR A 72 0.16 2.80 3.93
C TYR A 72 -1.23 3.39 3.92
N ASN A 73 -2.23 2.64 4.41
CA ASN A 73 -3.57 3.19 4.54
C ASN A 73 -3.73 3.90 5.89
N ALA A 74 -3.94 5.21 5.86
CA ALA A 74 -4.26 6.03 7.03
C ALA A 74 -5.54 6.86 6.83
N THR A 75 -6.48 6.35 6.02
CA THR A 75 -7.69 7.09 5.62
C THR A 75 -8.84 6.93 6.62
N GLY A 76 -8.70 6.04 7.59
CA GLY A 76 -9.72 5.70 8.57
C GLY A 76 -10.66 4.59 8.15
N ASN A 77 -10.65 4.16 6.88
CA ASN A 77 -11.43 3.03 6.38
C ASN A 77 -10.57 2.10 5.52
N PRO A 78 -11.00 0.87 5.24
CA PRO A 78 -10.33 0.01 4.26
C PRO A 78 -10.35 0.65 2.86
N ILE A 79 -9.21 0.59 2.17
CA ILE A 79 -9.08 0.91 0.74
C ILE A 79 -9.21 -0.38 -0.05
N ARG A 80 -9.97 -0.32 -1.15
CA ARG A 80 -10.19 -1.48 -2.02
C ARG A 80 -9.64 -1.22 -3.39
N TYR A 81 -8.89 -2.18 -3.90
CA TYR A 81 -8.45 -2.21 -5.28
C TYR A 81 -9.65 -2.30 -6.22
N VAL A 82 -9.73 -1.38 -7.17
CA VAL A 82 -10.80 -1.34 -8.19
C VAL A 82 -10.28 -1.82 -9.52
N THR A 83 -9.19 -1.21 -9.98
CA THR A 83 -8.58 -1.51 -11.27
C THR A 83 -7.14 -1.02 -11.29
N HIS A 84 -6.38 -1.50 -12.26
CA HIS A 84 -5.10 -0.94 -12.62
C HIS A 84 -5.07 -0.68 -14.13
N TYR A 85 -4.30 0.32 -14.51
CA TYR A 85 -3.94 0.51 -15.91
C TYR A 85 -2.44 0.64 -16.02
N ASP A 86 -1.86 -0.15 -16.92
CA ASP A 86 -0.43 -0.16 -17.21
C ASP A 86 -0.21 0.45 -18.60
N TRP A 87 0.40 1.63 -18.63
CA TRP A 87 0.70 2.33 -19.89
C TRP A 87 2.00 1.86 -20.55
N GLY A 88 2.87 1.13 -19.84
CA GLY A 88 4.22 0.85 -20.29
C GLY A 88 4.46 -0.59 -20.74
N ASN A 89 3.51 -1.51 -20.50
CA ASN A 89 3.70 -2.95 -20.64
C ASN A 89 4.62 -3.52 -19.53
N GLY A 90 4.18 -3.42 -18.29
CA GLY A 90 4.64 -4.21 -17.15
C GLY A 90 3.63 -5.28 -16.71
N HIS A 91 3.89 -5.86 -15.55
CA HIS A 91 2.98 -6.78 -14.87
C HIS A 91 3.24 -6.77 -13.35
N PRO A 92 2.29 -7.22 -12.50
CA PRO A 92 2.59 -7.47 -11.10
C PRO A 92 3.74 -8.47 -10.98
N GLY A 93 4.61 -8.26 -10.00
CA GLY A 93 5.68 -9.17 -9.66
C GLY A 93 5.15 -10.50 -9.10
N PRO A 94 5.95 -11.26 -8.33
CA PRO A 94 5.55 -12.57 -7.85
C PRO A 94 4.35 -12.56 -6.88
N THR A 95 4.02 -11.38 -6.33
CA THR A 95 2.84 -11.17 -5.48
C THR A 95 1.83 -10.29 -6.21
N PRO A 96 0.53 -10.65 -6.25
CA PRO A 96 -0.52 -9.83 -6.86
C PRO A 96 -0.72 -8.51 -6.11
N TYR A 97 -1.42 -7.56 -6.73
CA TYR A 97 -1.85 -6.36 -6.02
C TYR A 97 -2.81 -6.73 -4.88
N PRO A 98 -2.67 -6.10 -3.70
CA PRO A 98 -3.56 -6.34 -2.57
C PRO A 98 -4.97 -5.88 -2.93
N MET A 99 -5.94 -6.78 -2.79
CA MET A 99 -7.34 -6.48 -3.11
C MET A 99 -7.98 -5.49 -2.11
N GLU A 100 -7.52 -5.53 -0.87
CA GLU A 100 -7.99 -4.67 0.22
C GLU A 100 -6.84 -4.41 1.19
N ILE A 101 -6.72 -3.17 1.65
CA ILE A 101 -5.74 -2.77 2.67
C ILE A 101 -6.51 -2.07 3.79
N ALA A 102 -6.54 -2.66 4.98
CA ALA A 102 -7.26 -2.06 6.09
C ALA A 102 -6.54 -0.81 6.61
N ASN A 103 -7.30 0.10 7.25
CA ASN A 103 -6.72 1.26 7.91
C ASN A 103 -5.64 0.83 8.91
N GLY A 104 -4.47 1.46 8.88
CA GLY A 104 -3.34 1.11 9.73
C GLY A 104 -2.41 0.02 9.19
N GLN A 105 -2.68 -0.54 8.01
CA GLN A 105 -1.84 -1.56 7.38
C GLN A 105 -0.93 -0.98 6.30
N TRP A 106 0.20 -1.66 6.11
CA TRP A 106 1.09 -1.48 4.98
C TRP A 106 0.84 -2.57 3.94
N ALA A 107 0.81 -2.17 2.68
CA ALA A 107 0.89 -3.04 1.53
C ALA A 107 2.25 -2.88 0.86
N ALA A 108 2.85 -4.00 0.49
CA ALA A 108 4.11 -4.07 -0.23
C ALA A 108 3.96 -5.00 -1.43
N PHE A 109 4.18 -4.47 -2.62
CA PHE A 109 4.09 -5.20 -3.87
C PHE A 109 5.12 -4.66 -4.87
N LEU A 110 5.44 -5.48 -5.88
CA LEU A 110 6.40 -5.13 -6.92
C LEU A 110 5.65 -5.02 -8.25
N HIS A 111 6.00 -4.01 -9.04
CA HIS A 111 5.60 -3.93 -10.43
C HIS A 111 6.84 -4.04 -11.32
N VAL A 112 6.85 -5.00 -12.23
CA VAL A 112 8.02 -5.34 -13.05
C VAL A 112 7.77 -5.07 -14.53
N PRO A 113 8.80 -4.66 -15.30
CA PRO A 113 8.68 -4.52 -16.74
C PRO A 113 8.58 -5.90 -17.42
N LEU A 114 7.85 -6.00 -18.55
CA LEU A 114 7.70 -7.25 -19.31
C LEU A 114 9.02 -7.78 -19.90
N SER A 115 10.01 -6.92 -20.16
CA SER A 115 11.31 -7.36 -20.66
C SER A 115 12.47 -6.44 -20.25
N ARG A 116 13.66 -7.04 -20.15
CA ARG A 116 14.93 -6.37 -19.87
C ARG A 116 15.29 -5.31 -20.91
N ASP A 117 14.85 -5.51 -22.16
CA ASP A 117 15.12 -4.60 -23.28
C ASP A 117 14.28 -3.33 -23.27
N LYS A 118 13.26 -3.27 -22.39
CA LYS A 118 12.44 -2.08 -22.18
C LYS A 118 12.39 -1.75 -20.68
N PRO A 119 13.51 -1.37 -20.06
CA PRO A 119 13.54 -1.06 -18.62
C PRO A 119 12.67 0.17 -18.26
N TYR A 120 12.30 0.98 -19.26
CA TYR A 120 11.39 2.12 -19.15
C TYR A 120 9.92 1.77 -19.47
N ALA A 121 9.61 0.50 -19.78
CA ALA A 121 8.25 -0.03 -19.92
C ALA A 121 7.49 -0.10 -18.58
N THR A 122 8.10 0.34 -17.49
CA THR A 122 7.42 0.67 -16.25
C THR A 122 6.73 2.01 -16.45
N GLY A 123 5.68 2.00 -17.28
CA GLY A 123 4.86 3.18 -17.55
C GLY A 123 4.18 3.66 -16.26
N PRO A 124 3.39 4.75 -16.34
CA PRO A 124 2.45 5.02 -15.27
C PRO A 124 1.70 3.73 -14.94
N LEU A 125 1.57 3.43 -13.65
CA LEU A 125 0.62 2.43 -13.19
C LEU A 125 -0.31 3.21 -12.29
N CYS A 126 -1.56 3.33 -12.71
CA CYS A 126 -2.60 3.94 -11.89
C CYS A 126 -3.33 2.83 -11.18
N ILE A 127 -3.07 2.66 -9.88
CA ILE A 127 -3.99 1.88 -9.05
C ILE A 127 -5.12 2.80 -8.65
N VAL A 128 -6.34 2.38 -8.99
CA VAL A 128 -7.55 3.03 -8.55
C VAL A 128 -8.04 2.32 -7.31
N GLU A 129 -8.10 3.04 -6.20
CA GLU A 129 -8.64 2.56 -4.94
C GLU A 129 -9.91 3.32 -4.60
N ARG A 130 -10.88 2.64 -3.97
CA ARG A 130 -12.13 3.27 -3.54
C ARG A 130 -12.17 3.43 -2.01
N ILE A 131 -12.50 4.63 -1.55
CA ILE A 131 -12.82 4.93 -0.15
C ILE A 131 -14.17 5.62 -0.12
N GLN A 132 -15.20 5.01 0.47
CA GLN A 132 -16.49 5.69 0.72
C GLN A 132 -16.98 6.53 -0.48
N GLU A 133 -16.87 5.99 -1.69
CA GLU A 133 -17.23 6.60 -2.99
C GLU A 133 -16.22 7.58 -3.62
N GLU A 134 -15.15 7.95 -2.93
CA GLU A 134 -14.01 8.66 -3.51
C GLU A 134 -13.02 7.68 -4.18
N LEU A 135 -12.50 8.07 -5.35
CA LEU A 135 -11.50 7.33 -6.10
C LEU A 135 -10.12 7.93 -5.82
N ILE A 136 -9.22 7.14 -5.24
CA ILE A 136 -7.80 7.46 -5.14
C ILE A 136 -7.08 6.88 -6.34
N VAL A 137 -6.30 7.71 -7.03
CA VAL A 137 -5.46 7.27 -8.15
C VAL A 137 -4.01 7.40 -7.74
N ILE A 138 -3.34 6.26 -7.56
CA ILE A 138 -1.92 6.21 -7.22
C ILE A 138 -1.14 5.92 -8.49
N GLY A 139 -0.36 6.91 -8.95
CA GLY A 139 0.44 6.85 -10.17
C GLY A 139 1.94 6.92 -9.88
N TRP A 140 2.74 6.09 -10.54
CA TRP A 140 4.21 6.19 -10.52
C TRP A 140 4.81 6.00 -11.90
N CYS A 141 5.87 6.73 -12.20
CA CYS A 141 6.68 6.56 -13.41
C CYS A 141 8.14 6.43 -12.96
N HIS A 142 8.92 5.55 -13.58
CA HIS A 142 10.29 5.28 -13.16
C HIS A 142 11.11 6.58 -13.08
N GLY A 143 11.56 6.95 -11.88
CA GLY A 143 12.28 8.21 -11.60
C GLY A 143 11.51 9.28 -10.81
N THR A 144 10.24 9.09 -10.44
CA THR A 144 9.54 10.01 -9.52
C THR A 144 8.39 9.31 -8.77
N THR A 145 8.46 9.29 -7.44
CA THR A 145 7.31 8.93 -6.60
C THR A 145 6.35 10.13 -6.59
N LEU A 146 5.22 10.02 -7.29
CA LEU A 146 4.14 11.00 -7.17
C LEU A 146 3.24 10.62 -6.00
N LEU A 147 3.31 11.41 -4.94
CA LEU A 147 2.32 11.42 -3.86
C LEU A 147 1.12 12.25 -4.35
N ILE A 148 -0.09 11.70 -4.38
CA ILE A 148 -1.30 12.49 -4.70
C ILE A 148 -2.30 12.39 -3.54
N LYS A 149 -2.87 13.56 -3.25
CA LYS A 149 -3.91 13.91 -2.27
C LYS A 149 -5.16 13.05 -2.36
#